data_AF-A0A931T5V9-F1
#
_entry.id   AF-A0A931T5V9-F1
#
_cell.length_a   1.000
_cell.length_b   1.000
_cell.length_c   1.000
_cell.angle_alpha   90.00
_cell.angle_beta   90.00
_cell.angle_gamma   90.00
#
_symmetry.space_group_name_H-M   'P 1'
#
loop_
_entity.id
_entity.type
_entity.pdbx_description
1 polymer ?
#
loop_
_entity_poly.entity_id
_entity_poly.type
_entity_poly.pdbx_seq_one_letter_code
_entity_poly.pdbx_strand_id
1 'polypeptide(L)'
;MFCSRCGNPITNNENFCPRCGSPAASAGVAYVPASALSMTPVTMKRPGVITLLAVLDLIGGGLYVIGALALALSIGVAEWDVASMVAIGIIGLIGLVLLLAGSGLLLMKEFGRLTQLGLAVLGLIGFPLGTIISVLILYYLTRPGVRILFSERRIEELSSDEVAEVAKVQSSGGAGVAIAIAAGILVVVAIIGILAAIAIPNLLTAMQRSKQKRTVADMRLIATAIESYATDNNTYAPRGWTPPSADAFSVSESDVKLASEARVDMELLARSLTPTYSRILPRVDGWNRPIEVYVGEHGYSYGIRSLGKDGAPEGDVYQSATTTNFDCDIVFAMGAFVAYPEGLSNAPR
;
A
#
# COMPACT_ATOMS: atom_id res chain seq x y z
N MET A 1 -16.52 -62.76 -19.31
CA MET A 1 -17.35 -62.49 -20.51
C MET A 1 -18.35 -61.39 -20.16
N PHE A 2 -18.95 -60.65 -21.10
CA PHE A 2 -19.98 -59.64 -20.78
C PHE A 2 -21.34 -60.03 -21.39
N CYS A 3 -22.43 -59.74 -20.68
CA CYS A 3 -23.78 -59.99 -21.19
C CYS A 3 -24.07 -59.09 -22.40
N SER A 4 -24.44 -59.69 -23.54
CA SER A 4 -24.82 -58.98 -24.77
C SER A 4 -26.07 -58.09 -24.62
N ARG A 5 -26.90 -58.35 -23.61
CA ARG A 5 -28.16 -57.61 -23.38
C ARG A 5 -28.02 -56.44 -22.39
N CYS A 6 -27.17 -56.56 -21.38
CA CYS A 6 -27.08 -55.57 -20.30
C CYS A 6 -25.66 -55.11 -19.94
N GLY A 7 -24.63 -55.66 -20.57
CA GLY A 7 -23.23 -55.27 -20.34
C GLY A 7 -22.62 -55.71 -19.01
N ASN A 8 -23.35 -56.45 -18.17
CA ASN A 8 -22.83 -56.92 -16.88
C ASN A 8 -21.76 -58.01 -17.07
N PRO A 9 -20.67 -58.03 -16.29
CA PRO A 9 -19.68 -59.11 -16.35
C PRO A 9 -20.30 -60.44 -15.89
N ILE A 10 -19.98 -61.51 -16.62
CA ILE A 10 -20.34 -62.90 -16.32
C ILE A 10 -19.03 -63.65 -16.05
N THR A 11 -18.99 -64.36 -14.91
CA THR A 11 -17.88 -65.23 -14.52
C THR A 11 -17.94 -66.54 -15.31
N ASN A 12 -16.80 -67.23 -15.50
CA ASN A 12 -16.64 -68.32 -16.48
C ASN A 12 -17.43 -69.63 -16.18
N ASN A 13 -18.43 -69.61 -15.28
CA ASN A 13 -19.20 -70.80 -14.90
C ASN A 13 -20.72 -70.56 -14.69
N GLU A 14 -21.24 -69.38 -15.05
CA GLU A 14 -22.66 -69.05 -14.88
C GLU A 14 -23.42 -69.20 -16.19
N ASN A 15 -24.44 -70.08 -16.22
CA ASN A 15 -25.27 -70.33 -17.40
C ASN A 15 -26.25 -69.18 -17.72
N PHE A 16 -26.46 -68.23 -16.79
CA PHE A 16 -27.39 -67.11 -16.92
C PHE A 16 -26.81 -65.83 -16.31
N CYS A 17 -27.12 -64.67 -16.88
CA CYS A 17 -26.69 -63.39 -16.32
C CYS A 17 -27.45 -63.07 -15.03
N PRO A 18 -26.76 -62.77 -13.89
CA PRO A 18 -27.40 -62.54 -12.59
C PRO A 18 -28.24 -61.25 -12.55
N ARG A 19 -28.10 -60.35 -13.53
CA ARG A 19 -28.82 -59.08 -13.57
C ARG A 19 -30.05 -59.08 -14.47
N CYS A 20 -30.02 -59.80 -15.58
CA CYS A 20 -31.10 -59.75 -16.58
C CYS A 20 -31.64 -61.12 -17.01
N GLY A 21 -31.11 -62.21 -16.46
CA GLY A 21 -31.61 -63.58 -16.69
C GLY A 21 -31.39 -64.15 -18.09
N SER A 22 -30.63 -63.49 -18.97
CA SER A 22 -30.35 -64.00 -20.31
C SER A 22 -29.38 -65.20 -20.28
N PRO A 23 -29.59 -66.25 -21.10
CA PRO A 23 -28.71 -67.41 -21.17
C PRO A 23 -27.31 -67.04 -21.69
N ALA A 24 -26.27 -67.64 -21.14
CA ALA A 24 -24.86 -67.35 -21.43
C ALA A 24 -24.40 -67.75 -22.86
N ALA A 25 -25.22 -68.51 -23.60
CA ALA A 25 -24.89 -69.07 -24.91
C ALA A 25 -24.85 -68.05 -26.07
N SER A 26 -24.94 -66.74 -25.82
CA SER A 26 -24.62 -65.71 -26.81
C SER A 26 -23.29 -65.00 -26.52
N ALA A 27 -22.40 -65.56 -25.70
CA ALA A 27 -21.04 -65.09 -25.52
C ALA A 27 -20.19 -65.40 -26.76
N GLY A 28 -20.57 -64.81 -27.90
CA GLY A 28 -19.64 -64.63 -29.01
C GLY A 28 -18.47 -63.82 -28.48
N VAL A 29 -17.25 -64.29 -28.75
CA VAL A 29 -16.05 -63.47 -28.64
C VAL A 29 -16.27 -62.29 -29.58
N ALA A 30 -16.75 -61.17 -29.04
CA ALA A 30 -16.75 -59.92 -29.78
C ALA A 30 -15.29 -59.56 -29.96
N TYR A 31 -14.76 -59.89 -31.15
CA TYR A 31 -13.53 -59.30 -31.64
C TYR A 31 -13.80 -57.79 -31.74
N VAL A 32 -13.43 -57.05 -30.68
CA VAL A 32 -13.43 -55.59 -30.74
C VAL A 32 -12.35 -55.25 -31.76
N PRO A 33 -12.71 -54.73 -32.95
CA PRO A 33 -11.69 -54.39 -33.93
C PRO A 33 -10.76 -53.35 -33.28
N ALA A 34 -9.46 -53.43 -33.54
CA ALA A 34 -8.47 -52.50 -32.98
C ALA A 34 -8.80 -51.01 -33.27
N SER A 35 -9.73 -50.74 -34.19
CA SER A 35 -10.29 -49.42 -34.48
C SER A 35 -11.32 -48.89 -33.46
N ALA A 36 -11.87 -49.72 -32.57
CA ALA A 36 -12.74 -49.30 -31.47
C ALA A 36 -11.97 -49.05 -30.15
N LEU A 37 -10.68 -49.37 -30.12
CA LEU A 37 -9.70 -48.78 -29.19
C LEU A 37 -9.29 -47.40 -29.73
N SER A 38 -10.24 -46.55 -30.13
CA SER A 38 -9.98 -45.13 -30.08
C SER A 38 -9.93 -44.78 -28.60
N MET A 39 -8.71 -44.88 -28.07
CA MET A 39 -8.29 -44.28 -26.82
C MET A 39 -8.52 -42.78 -27.00
N THR A 40 -9.77 -42.34 -26.87
CA THR A 40 -10.08 -40.92 -26.79
C THR A 40 -9.23 -40.42 -25.64
N PRO A 41 -8.32 -39.46 -25.87
CA PRO A 41 -7.44 -39.00 -24.81
C PRO A 41 -8.33 -38.57 -23.65
N VAL A 42 -8.20 -39.23 -22.51
CA VAL A 42 -8.88 -38.81 -21.29
C VAL A 42 -8.33 -37.43 -20.97
N THR A 43 -9.06 -36.40 -21.37
CA THR A 43 -8.67 -35.01 -21.14
C THR A 43 -9.03 -34.68 -19.70
N MET A 44 -8.03 -34.67 -18.82
CA MET A 44 -8.22 -34.17 -17.47
C MET A 44 -8.55 -32.67 -17.54
N LYS A 45 -9.82 -32.33 -17.31
CA LYS A 45 -10.31 -30.95 -17.26
C LYS A 45 -9.75 -30.31 -15.99
N ARG A 46 -9.08 -29.17 -16.15
CA ARG A 46 -8.52 -28.40 -15.03
C ARG A 46 -9.64 -28.02 -14.04
N PRO A 47 -9.51 -28.31 -12.74
CA PRO A 47 -10.42 -27.82 -11.73
C PRO A 47 -10.44 -26.28 -11.72
N GLY A 48 -11.64 -25.68 -11.66
CA GLY A 48 -11.80 -24.22 -11.72
C GLY A 48 -11.09 -23.46 -10.60
N VAL A 49 -10.89 -24.09 -9.43
CA VAL A 49 -10.16 -23.49 -8.30
C VAL A 49 -8.67 -23.36 -8.61
N ILE A 50 -8.06 -24.35 -9.27
CA ILE A 50 -6.63 -24.30 -9.62
C ILE A 50 -6.40 -23.20 -10.65
N THR A 51 -7.28 -23.07 -11.64
CA THR A 51 -7.20 -21.97 -12.60
C THR A 51 -7.42 -20.60 -11.95
N LEU A 52 -8.34 -20.50 -10.98
CA LEU A 52 -8.58 -19.26 -10.24
C LEU A 52 -7.35 -18.84 -9.43
N LEU A 53 -6.78 -19.76 -8.65
CA LEU A 53 -5.57 -19.50 -7.87
C LEU A 53 -4.42 -19.08 -8.77
N ALA A 54 -4.20 -19.81 -9.87
CA ALA A 54 -3.13 -19.52 -10.80
C ALA A 54 -3.26 -18.13 -11.45
N VAL A 55 -4.47 -17.72 -11.81
CA VAL A 55 -4.73 -16.38 -12.36
C VAL A 55 -4.54 -15.29 -11.29
N LEU A 56 -4.99 -15.52 -10.06
CA LEU A 56 -4.76 -14.61 -8.93
C LEU A 56 -3.27 -14.41 -8.66
N ASP A 57 -2.48 -15.49 -8.64
CA ASP A 57 -1.03 -15.44 -8.41
C ASP A 57 -0.30 -14.74 -9.57
N LEU A 58 -0.75 -14.91 -10.81
CA LEU A 58 -0.18 -14.20 -11.96
C LEU A 58 -0.48 -12.70 -11.93
N ILE A 59 -1.73 -12.31 -11.64
CA ILE A 59 -2.12 -10.90 -11.53
C ILE A 59 -1.40 -10.25 -10.35
N GLY A 60 -1.42 -10.89 -9.18
CA GLY A 60 -0.75 -10.42 -7.98
C GLY A 60 0.75 -10.29 -8.20
N GLY A 61 1.41 -11.35 -8.69
CA GLY A 61 2.84 -11.33 -8.98
C GLY A 61 3.23 -10.25 -9.98
N GLY A 62 2.44 -10.06 -11.04
CA GLY A 62 2.63 -8.99 -12.00
C GLY A 62 2.55 -7.60 -11.38
N LEU A 63 1.54 -7.34 -10.54
CA LEU A 63 1.41 -6.07 -9.82
C LEU A 63 2.57 -5.81 -8.86
N TYR A 64 3.07 -6.83 -8.16
CA TYR A 64 4.24 -6.70 -7.28
C TYR A 64 5.51 -6.35 -8.06
N VAL A 65 5.75 -7.00 -9.21
CA VAL A 65 6.92 -6.69 -10.05
C VAL A 65 6.80 -5.29 -10.65
N ILE A 66 5.63 -4.91 -11.17
CA ILE A 66 5.39 -3.57 -11.72
C ILE A 66 5.55 -2.51 -10.62
N GLY A 67 5.01 -2.75 -9.42
CA GLY A 67 5.11 -1.85 -8.29
C GLY A 67 6.55 -1.66 -7.81
N ALA A 68 7.33 -2.75 -7.73
CA ALA A 68 8.76 -2.69 -7.40
C ALA A 68 9.54 -1.87 -8.44
N LEU A 69 9.26 -2.09 -9.74
CA LEU A 69 9.90 -1.34 -10.81
C LEU A 69 9.49 0.15 -10.80
N ALA A 70 8.21 0.44 -10.59
CA ALA A 70 7.72 1.81 -10.50
C ALA A 70 8.34 2.57 -9.32
N LEU A 71 8.47 1.91 -8.16
CA LEU A 71 9.13 2.48 -6.98
C LEU A 71 10.64 2.66 -7.21
N ALA A 72 11.28 1.73 -7.92
CA ALA A 72 12.67 1.90 -8.32
C ALA A 72 12.87 3.09 -9.26
N LEU A 73 11.92 3.34 -10.17
CA LEU A 73 12.01 4.46 -11.12
C LEU A 73 11.65 5.81 -10.50
N SER A 74 10.85 5.84 -9.44
CA SER A 74 10.46 7.09 -8.77
C SER A 74 11.53 7.64 -7.82
N ILE A 75 12.41 6.79 -7.31
CA ILE A 75 13.54 7.19 -6.47
C ILE A 75 14.70 7.58 -7.40
N GLY A 76 15.02 8.87 -7.45
CA GLY A 76 16.13 9.38 -8.26
C GLY A 76 17.44 8.66 -7.92
N VAL A 77 18.32 8.47 -8.90
CA VAL A 77 19.59 7.72 -8.76
C VAL A 77 20.54 8.23 -7.65
N ALA A 78 20.28 9.41 -7.09
CA ALA A 78 21.07 10.01 -6.01
C ALA A 78 20.55 9.73 -4.58
N GLU A 79 19.37 9.10 -4.42
CA GLU A 79 18.68 8.96 -3.12
C GLU A 79 18.51 7.49 -2.66
N TRP A 80 19.30 6.58 -3.22
CA TRP A 80 19.22 5.16 -2.88
C TRP A 80 19.91 4.85 -1.54
N ASP A 81 19.12 4.77 -0.48
CA ASP A 81 19.56 4.15 0.78
C ASP A 81 19.35 2.62 0.76
N VAL A 82 20.15 1.90 1.56
CA VAL A 82 20.14 0.44 1.68
C VAL A 82 18.75 -0.08 2.05
N ALA A 83 18.02 0.64 2.91
CA ALA A 83 16.67 0.26 3.31
C ALA A 83 15.71 0.21 2.11
N SER A 84 15.77 1.20 1.21
CA SER A 84 14.95 1.26 0.00
C SER A 84 15.30 0.15 -0.98
N MET A 85 16.59 -0.16 -1.14
CA MET A 85 17.05 -1.25 -2.00
C MET A 85 16.54 -2.62 -1.51
N VAL A 86 16.66 -2.88 -0.21
CA VAL A 86 16.19 -4.14 0.38
C VAL A 86 14.67 -4.26 0.26
N ALA A 87 13.92 -3.19 0.55
CA ALA A 87 12.47 -3.19 0.44
C ALA A 87 11.99 -3.49 -1.00
N ILE A 88 12.53 -2.80 -2.00
CA ILE A 88 12.19 -3.01 -3.41
C ILE A 88 12.58 -4.42 -3.85
N GLY A 89 13.76 -4.90 -3.45
CA GLY A 89 14.24 -6.25 -3.76
C GLY A 89 13.31 -7.34 -3.20
N ILE A 90 12.84 -7.19 -1.96
CA ILE A 90 11.88 -8.12 -1.34
C ILE A 90 10.55 -8.11 -2.10
N ILE A 91 10.01 -6.92 -2.42
CA ILE A 91 8.74 -6.79 -3.16
C ILE A 91 8.85 -7.46 -4.54
N GLY A 92 9.96 -7.22 -5.25
CA GLY A 92 10.21 -7.85 -6.56
C GLY A 92 10.37 -9.37 -6.46
N LEU A 93 11.08 -9.87 -5.45
CA LEU A 93 11.25 -11.31 -5.21
C LEU A 93 9.92 -12.00 -4.90
N ILE A 94 9.08 -11.40 -4.05
CA ILE A 94 7.73 -11.90 -3.77
C ILE A 94 6.92 -11.98 -5.08
N GLY A 95 6.99 -10.94 -5.91
CA GLY A 95 6.32 -10.91 -7.21
C GLY A 95 6.77 -12.05 -8.13
N LEU A 96 8.08 -12.31 -8.23
CA LEU A 96 8.64 -13.41 -9.03
C LEU A 96 8.21 -14.79 -8.51
N VAL A 97 8.20 -15.00 -7.20
CA VAL A 97 7.74 -16.26 -6.60
C VAL A 97 6.26 -16.52 -6.90
N LEU A 98 5.41 -15.48 -6.85
CA LEU A 98 4.00 -15.58 -7.23
C LEU A 98 3.83 -15.92 -8.71
N LEU A 99 4.61 -15.31 -9.60
CA LEU A 99 4.58 -15.65 -11.03
C LEU A 99 5.01 -17.11 -11.29
N LEU A 100 6.02 -17.60 -10.56
CA LEU A 100 6.45 -18.99 -10.62
C LEU A 100 5.36 -19.95 -10.11
N ALA A 101 4.68 -19.61 -9.00
CA ALA A 101 3.57 -20.39 -8.47
C ALA A 101 2.40 -20.45 -9.47
N GLY A 102 1.96 -19.29 -9.97
CA GLY A 102 0.84 -19.19 -10.91
C GLY A 102 1.10 -19.91 -12.24
N SER A 103 2.30 -19.73 -12.83
CA SER A 103 2.70 -20.46 -14.03
C SER A 103 2.81 -21.98 -13.80
N GLY A 104 3.34 -22.41 -12.65
CA GLY A 104 3.41 -23.82 -12.27
C GLY A 104 2.04 -24.47 -12.09
N LEU A 105 1.09 -23.75 -11.50
CA LEU A 105 -0.30 -24.20 -11.35
C LEU A 105 -1.03 -24.31 -12.69
N LEU A 106 -0.83 -23.37 -13.63
CA LEU A 106 -1.42 -23.46 -14.98
C LEU A 106 -0.84 -24.62 -15.80
N LEU A 107 0.44 -24.93 -15.60
CA LEU A 107 1.15 -26.00 -16.30
C LEU A 107 0.98 -27.37 -15.62
N MET A 108 0.27 -27.45 -14.49
CA MET A 108 0.03 -28.68 -13.73
C MET A 108 1.31 -29.39 -13.29
N LYS A 109 2.36 -28.63 -12.98
CA LYS A 109 3.67 -29.18 -12.57
C LYS A 109 3.79 -29.27 -11.06
N GLU A 110 4.60 -30.21 -10.57
CA GLU A 110 4.76 -30.43 -9.13
C GLU A 110 5.32 -29.20 -8.40
N PHE A 111 6.20 -28.44 -9.06
CA PHE A 111 6.76 -27.22 -8.48
C PHE A 111 5.69 -26.16 -8.18
N GLY A 112 4.64 -26.05 -9.00
CA GLY A 112 3.57 -25.06 -8.77
C GLY A 112 2.82 -25.33 -7.47
N ARG A 113 2.55 -26.61 -7.20
CA ARG A 113 1.94 -27.05 -5.94
C ARG A 113 2.85 -26.77 -4.75
N LEU A 114 4.14 -27.11 -4.86
CA LEU A 114 5.11 -26.91 -3.78
C LEU A 114 5.31 -25.44 -3.43
N THR A 115 5.46 -24.59 -4.44
CA THR A 115 5.61 -23.15 -4.23
C THR A 115 4.36 -22.56 -3.59
N GLN A 116 3.15 -22.97 -4.04
CA GLN A 116 1.90 -22.50 -3.45
C GLN A 116 1.69 -22.98 -2.01
N LEU A 117 2.13 -24.20 -1.69
CA LEU A 117 2.12 -24.71 -0.33
C LEU A 117 3.03 -23.87 0.58
N GLY A 118 4.23 -23.54 0.11
CA GLY A 118 5.18 -22.67 0.82
C GLY A 118 4.61 -21.26 1.06
N LEU A 119 3.99 -20.67 0.03
CA LEU A 119 3.32 -19.37 0.14
C LEU A 119 2.16 -19.41 1.13
N ALA A 120 1.36 -20.48 1.15
CA ALA A 120 0.29 -20.63 2.12
C ALA A 120 0.82 -20.78 3.55
N VAL A 121 1.95 -21.47 3.78
CA VAL A 121 2.58 -21.52 5.10
C VAL A 121 3.02 -20.11 5.56
N LEU A 122 3.63 -19.33 4.67
CA LEU A 122 3.99 -17.93 4.97
C LEU A 122 2.75 -17.06 5.21
N GLY A 123 1.69 -17.26 4.44
CA GLY A 123 0.40 -16.57 4.59
C GLY A 123 -0.30 -16.86 5.93
N LEU A 124 0.07 -17.93 6.64
CA LEU A 124 -0.44 -18.26 7.96
C LEU A 124 -0.11 -17.17 9.00
N ILE A 125 1.00 -16.46 8.82
CA ILE A 125 1.46 -15.35 9.66
C ILE A 125 0.52 -14.14 9.55
N GLY A 126 -0.19 -14.00 8.43
CA GLY A 126 -1.11 -12.89 8.15
C GLY A 126 -2.43 -12.99 8.92
N PHE A 127 -2.39 -13.00 10.24
CA PHE A 127 -3.58 -13.06 11.09
C PHE A 127 -4.42 -11.78 10.97
N PRO A 128 -5.77 -11.87 10.84
CA PRO A 128 -6.58 -13.09 10.86
C PRO A 128 -6.87 -13.70 9.48
N LEU A 129 -6.79 -12.92 8.41
CA LEU A 129 -7.40 -13.27 7.12
C LEU A 129 -6.49 -14.12 6.24
N GLY A 130 -5.19 -13.83 6.25
CA GLY A 130 -4.17 -14.67 5.65
C GLY A 130 -4.19 -16.07 6.24
N THR A 131 -4.43 -16.20 7.55
CA THR A 131 -4.56 -17.51 8.22
C THR A 131 -5.73 -18.33 7.64
N ILE A 132 -6.92 -17.73 7.47
CA ILE A 132 -8.10 -18.45 6.94
C ILE A 132 -7.87 -18.90 5.50
N ILE A 133 -7.44 -17.99 4.63
CA ILE A 133 -7.21 -18.30 3.20
C ILE A 133 -6.10 -19.34 3.07
N SER A 134 -5.02 -19.21 3.84
CA SER A 134 -3.91 -20.14 3.82
C SER A 134 -4.30 -21.52 4.31
N VAL A 135 -5.09 -21.63 5.39
CA VAL A 135 -5.61 -22.92 5.86
C VAL A 135 -6.48 -23.58 4.79
N LEU A 136 -7.33 -22.82 4.09
CA LEU A 136 -8.16 -23.34 3.00
C LEU A 136 -7.30 -23.82 1.81
N ILE A 137 -6.27 -23.07 1.42
CA ILE A 137 -5.35 -23.45 0.34
C ILE A 137 -4.55 -24.69 0.73
N LEU A 138 -4.00 -24.74 1.94
CA LEU A 138 -3.29 -25.89 2.48
C LEU A 138 -4.21 -27.12 2.45
N TYR A 139 -5.40 -27.02 3.07
CA TYR A 139 -6.39 -28.09 3.11
C TYR A 139 -6.77 -28.59 1.71
N TYR A 140 -6.96 -27.68 0.75
CA TYR A 140 -7.32 -28.03 -0.63
C TYR A 140 -6.17 -28.73 -1.37
N LEU A 141 -4.94 -28.17 -1.33
CA LEU A 141 -3.78 -28.70 -2.05
C LEU A 141 -3.20 -29.97 -1.43
N THR A 142 -3.45 -30.23 -0.14
CA THR A 142 -3.04 -31.49 0.51
C THR A 142 -3.97 -32.66 0.21
N ARG A 143 -5.10 -32.44 -0.48
CA ARG A 143 -6.01 -33.54 -0.85
C ARG A 143 -5.33 -34.53 -1.80
N PRO A 144 -5.53 -35.85 -1.61
CA PRO A 144 -4.82 -36.88 -2.37
C PRO A 144 -5.14 -36.82 -3.87
N GLY A 145 -6.41 -36.61 -4.26
CA GLY A 145 -6.79 -36.42 -5.67
C GLY A 145 -6.16 -35.20 -6.34
N VAL A 146 -5.89 -34.11 -5.60
CA VAL A 146 -5.16 -32.95 -6.13
C VAL A 146 -3.68 -33.28 -6.25
N ARG A 147 -3.10 -33.97 -5.27
CA ARG A 147 -1.69 -34.39 -5.29
C ARG A 147 -1.37 -35.24 -6.51
N ILE A 148 -2.24 -36.19 -6.86
CA ILE A 148 -2.12 -37.07 -8.03
C ILE A 148 -2.18 -36.26 -9.33
N LEU A 149 -3.04 -35.23 -9.38
CA LEU A 149 -3.15 -34.35 -10.55
C LEU A 149 -1.85 -33.59 -10.87
N PHE A 150 -1.02 -33.33 -9.86
CA PHE A 150 0.29 -32.67 -9.99
C PHE A 150 1.47 -33.64 -9.99
N SER A 151 1.24 -34.97 -10.00
CA SER A 151 2.34 -35.94 -9.91
C SER A 151 3.03 -36.21 -11.24
N GLU A 152 2.65 -35.50 -12.32
CA GLU A 152 3.17 -35.64 -13.69
C GLU A 152 3.10 -37.07 -14.28
N ARG A 153 2.42 -37.99 -13.57
CA ARG A 153 2.17 -39.36 -14.01
C ARG A 153 1.09 -39.36 -15.08
N ARG A 154 1.24 -40.26 -16.04
CA ARG A 154 0.25 -40.42 -17.10
C ARG A 154 -0.97 -41.18 -16.57
N ILE A 155 -2.13 -40.96 -17.20
CA ILE A 155 -3.40 -41.53 -16.73
C ILE A 155 -3.40 -43.06 -16.80
N GLU A 156 -2.65 -43.62 -17.75
CA GLU A 156 -2.51 -45.07 -17.95
C GLU A 156 -1.73 -45.76 -16.82
N GLU A 157 -0.96 -44.99 -16.05
CA GLU A 157 -0.15 -45.49 -14.94
C GLU A 157 -0.90 -45.42 -13.59
N LEU A 158 -2.13 -44.87 -13.58
CA LEU A 158 -2.93 -44.73 -12.37
C LEU A 158 -3.75 -45.98 -12.10
N SER A 159 -3.81 -46.37 -10.83
CA SER A 159 -4.74 -47.40 -10.36
C SER A 159 -6.19 -46.93 -10.48
N SER A 160 -7.13 -47.88 -10.57
CA SER A 160 -8.58 -47.57 -10.63
C SER A 160 -9.06 -46.71 -9.46
N ASP A 161 -8.43 -46.89 -8.29
CA ASP A 161 -8.78 -46.16 -7.06
C ASP A 161 -8.27 -44.71 -7.12
N GLU A 162 -7.04 -44.49 -7.62
CA GLU A 162 -6.48 -43.14 -7.85
C GLU A 162 -7.31 -42.36 -8.88
N VAL A 163 -7.78 -43.03 -9.95
CA VAL A 163 -8.65 -42.40 -10.96
C VAL A 163 -9.99 -41.98 -10.34
N ALA A 164 -10.55 -42.78 -9.42
CA ALA A 164 -11.78 -42.42 -8.71
C ALA A 164 -11.59 -41.20 -7.79
N GLU A 165 -10.41 -41.03 -7.17
CA GLU A 165 -10.10 -39.84 -6.38
C GLU A 165 -9.96 -38.58 -7.22
N VAL A 166 -9.29 -38.67 -8.38
CA VAL A 166 -9.16 -37.54 -9.32
C VAL A 166 -10.54 -37.15 -9.86
N ALA A 167 -11.38 -38.13 -10.20
CA ALA A 167 -12.75 -37.88 -10.66
C ALA A 167 -13.61 -37.17 -9.61
N LYS A 168 -13.45 -37.47 -8.31
CA LYS A 168 -14.13 -36.76 -7.22
C LYS A 168 -13.71 -35.29 -7.16
N VAL A 169 -12.43 -34.98 -7.30
CA VAL A 169 -11.93 -33.59 -7.31
C VAL A 169 -12.43 -32.82 -8.53
N GLN A 170 -12.50 -33.47 -9.69
CA GLN A 170 -12.93 -32.87 -10.94
C GLN A 170 -14.46 -32.64 -11.01
N SER A 171 -15.23 -33.49 -10.34
CA SER A 171 -16.71 -33.39 -10.23
C SER A 171 -17.17 -32.51 -9.07
N SER A 172 -16.39 -32.44 -7.97
CA SER A 172 -16.59 -31.42 -6.95
C SER A 172 -16.20 -30.08 -7.57
N GLY A 173 -17.16 -29.40 -8.21
CA GLY A 173 -16.97 -28.02 -8.63
C GLY A 173 -16.49 -27.26 -7.42
N GLY A 174 -15.21 -26.87 -7.39
CA GLY A 174 -14.56 -26.31 -6.21
C GLY A 174 -15.09 -24.92 -5.80
N ALA A 175 -16.31 -24.60 -6.22
CA ALA A 175 -17.13 -23.48 -5.83
C ALA A 175 -17.12 -23.27 -4.31
N GLY A 176 -17.17 -24.32 -3.48
CA GLY A 176 -17.11 -24.15 -2.01
C GLY A 176 -15.82 -23.47 -1.53
N VAL A 177 -14.67 -23.83 -2.09
CA VAL A 177 -13.38 -23.22 -1.74
C VAL A 177 -13.24 -21.84 -2.38
N ALA A 178 -13.67 -21.67 -3.63
CA ALA A 178 -13.65 -20.37 -4.31
C ALA A 178 -14.55 -19.33 -3.62
N ILE A 179 -15.74 -19.74 -3.16
CA ILE A 179 -16.68 -18.89 -2.41
C ILE A 179 -16.08 -18.52 -1.05
N ALA A 180 -15.43 -19.45 -0.35
CA ALA A 180 -14.80 -19.16 0.93
C ALA A 180 -13.64 -18.15 0.80
N ILE A 181 -12.82 -18.27 -0.25
CA ILE A 181 -11.74 -17.32 -0.54
C ILE A 181 -12.33 -15.94 -0.89
N ALA A 182 -13.32 -15.89 -1.78
CA ALA A 182 -13.98 -14.64 -2.17
C ALA A 182 -14.67 -13.95 -0.98
N ALA A 183 -15.36 -14.72 -0.13
CA ALA A 183 -15.98 -14.21 1.09
C ALA A 183 -14.93 -13.66 2.07
N GLY A 184 -13.80 -14.38 2.24
CA GLY A 184 -12.68 -13.90 3.05
C GLY A 184 -12.16 -12.55 2.56
N ILE A 185 -11.88 -12.41 1.26
CA ILE A 185 -11.40 -11.17 0.64
C ILE A 185 -12.40 -10.02 0.83
N LEU A 186 -13.69 -10.25 0.61
CA LEU A 186 -14.73 -9.23 0.79
C LEU A 186 -14.78 -8.71 2.22
N VAL A 187 -14.70 -9.60 3.21
CA VAL A 187 -14.64 -9.21 4.63
C VAL A 187 -13.39 -8.39 4.93
N VAL A 188 -12.23 -8.76 4.35
CA VAL A 188 -10.98 -7.98 4.50
C VAL A 188 -11.15 -6.55 4.01
N VAL A 189 -11.60 -6.41 2.76
CA VAL A 189 -11.72 -5.10 2.11
C VAL A 189 -12.71 -4.23 2.86
N ALA A 190 -13.81 -4.80 3.37
CA ALA A 190 -14.78 -4.10 4.18
C ALA A 190 -14.17 -3.56 5.49
N ILE A 191 -13.44 -4.40 6.25
CA ILE A 191 -12.84 -3.98 7.53
C ILE A 191 -11.75 -2.93 7.31
N ILE A 192 -10.85 -3.15 6.35
CA ILE A 192 -9.80 -2.17 6.00
C ILE A 192 -10.42 -0.84 5.58
N GLY A 193 -11.50 -0.88 4.78
CA GLY A 193 -12.24 0.31 4.38
C GLY A 193 -12.80 1.09 5.57
N ILE A 194 -13.39 0.41 6.55
CA ILE A 194 -13.93 1.05 7.77
C ILE A 194 -12.79 1.67 8.60
N LEU A 195 -11.71 0.92 8.84
CA LEU A 195 -10.56 1.42 9.61
C LEU A 195 -9.91 2.62 8.92
N ALA A 196 -9.72 2.55 7.60
CA ALA A 196 -9.17 3.64 6.80
C ALA A 196 -10.07 4.89 6.83
N ALA A 197 -11.38 4.73 6.71
CA ALA A 197 -12.34 5.84 6.77
C ALA A 197 -12.27 6.62 8.09
N ILE A 198 -12.00 5.94 9.21
CA ILE A 198 -11.85 6.57 10.52
C ILE A 198 -10.44 7.17 10.70
N ALA A 199 -9.40 6.41 10.33
CA ALA A 199 -8.03 6.78 10.63
C ALA A 199 -7.46 7.87 9.72
N ILE A 200 -7.77 7.85 8.42
CA ILE A 200 -7.22 8.80 7.44
C ILE A 200 -7.54 10.27 7.80
N PRO A 201 -8.79 10.68 8.05
CA PRO A 201 -9.07 12.08 8.36
C PRO A 201 -8.36 12.54 9.64
N ASN A 202 -8.35 11.70 10.68
CA ASN A 202 -7.66 12.01 11.93
C ASN A 202 -6.15 12.13 11.75
N LEU A 203 -5.53 11.21 10.99
CA LEU A 203 -4.11 11.25 10.67
C LEU A 203 -3.75 12.52 9.89
N LEU A 204 -4.54 12.88 8.88
CA LEU A 204 -4.31 14.09 8.10
C LEU A 204 -4.37 15.34 8.98
N THR A 205 -5.39 15.48 9.85
CA THR A 205 -5.47 16.61 10.80
C THR A 205 -4.30 16.62 11.78
N ALA A 206 -3.88 15.47 12.29
CA ALA A 206 -2.73 15.36 13.19
C ALA A 206 -1.42 15.78 12.50
N MET A 207 -1.22 15.40 11.23
CA MET A 207 -0.09 15.84 10.43
C MET A 207 -0.08 17.36 10.25
N GLN A 208 -1.23 17.99 9.94
CA GLN A 208 -1.30 19.45 9.81
C GLN A 208 -0.97 20.16 11.12
N ARG A 209 -1.48 19.67 12.27
CA ARG A 209 -1.13 20.20 13.60
C ARG A 209 0.36 20.07 13.90
N SER A 210 1.00 18.99 13.47
CA SER A 210 2.45 18.81 13.62
C SER A 210 3.24 19.85 12.81
N LYS A 211 2.83 20.12 11.56
CA LYS A 211 3.45 21.14 10.71
C LYS A 211 3.32 22.53 11.31
N GLN A 212 2.12 22.87 11.74
CA GLN A 212 1.79 24.13 12.40
C GLN A 212 2.62 24.36 13.69
N LYS A 213 2.75 23.33 14.54
CA LYS A 213 3.59 23.39 15.74
C LYS A 213 5.06 23.63 15.43
N ARG A 214 5.58 22.98 14.37
CA ARG A 214 6.94 23.19 13.89
C ARG A 214 7.13 24.63 13.41
N THR A 215 6.21 25.16 12.60
CA THR A 215 6.24 26.56 12.12
C THR A 215 6.32 27.55 13.29
N VAL A 216 5.46 27.40 14.30
CA VAL A 216 5.46 28.26 15.48
C VAL A 216 6.78 28.19 16.26
N ALA A 217 7.41 27.01 16.33
CA ALA A 217 8.73 26.86 16.94
C ALA A 217 9.83 27.53 16.11
N ASP A 218 9.82 27.34 14.79
CA ASP A 218 10.78 27.93 13.86
C ASP A 218 10.69 29.47 13.86
N MET A 219 9.48 30.04 13.92
CA MET A 219 9.27 31.49 14.04
C MET A 219 9.86 32.05 15.34
N ARG A 220 9.74 31.34 16.47
CA ARG A 220 10.38 31.74 17.74
C ARG A 220 11.90 31.73 17.63
N LEU A 221 12.48 30.73 16.96
CA LEU A 221 13.93 30.67 16.74
C LEU A 221 14.43 31.87 15.93
N ILE A 222 13.72 32.24 14.87
CA ILE A 222 14.03 33.43 14.06
C ILE A 222 13.90 34.69 14.93
N ALA A 223 12.81 34.83 15.68
CA ALA A 223 12.58 35.97 16.57
C ALA A 223 13.71 36.13 17.60
N THR A 224 14.09 35.06 18.30
CA THR A 224 15.20 35.11 19.27
C THR A 224 16.51 35.54 18.62
N ALA A 225 16.79 35.09 17.40
CA ALA A 225 18.00 35.50 16.68
C ALA A 225 17.96 36.99 16.29
N ILE A 226 16.81 37.48 15.82
CA ILE A 226 16.58 38.89 15.48
C ILE A 226 16.71 39.79 16.73
N GLU A 227 16.13 39.39 17.86
CA GLU A 227 16.20 40.12 19.14
C GLU A 227 17.64 40.18 19.68
N SER A 228 18.38 39.07 19.58
CA SER A 228 19.79 39.02 19.97
C SER A 228 20.64 39.94 19.08
N TYR A 229 20.38 39.95 17.77
CA TYR A 229 21.04 40.86 16.83
C TYR A 229 20.73 42.33 17.14
N ALA A 230 19.48 42.65 17.45
CA ALA A 230 19.08 44.01 17.77
C ALA A 230 19.69 44.52 19.09
N THR A 231 19.90 43.64 20.06
CA THR A 231 20.59 43.98 21.31
C THR A 231 22.02 44.48 21.05
N ASP A 232 22.72 43.89 20.09
CA ASP A 232 24.10 44.28 19.76
C ASP A 232 24.18 45.46 18.78
N ASN A 233 23.22 45.59 17.86
CA ASN A 233 23.29 46.54 16.74
C ASN A 233 22.32 47.72 16.87
N ASN A 234 21.48 47.76 17.93
CA ASN A 234 20.42 48.75 18.15
C ASN A 234 19.42 48.88 16.97
N THR A 235 19.26 47.83 16.16
CA THR A 235 18.31 47.79 15.03
C THR A 235 17.97 46.35 14.68
N TYR A 236 16.74 46.10 14.24
CA TYR A 236 16.30 44.83 13.66
C TYR A 236 16.63 44.72 12.17
N ALA A 237 17.04 45.82 11.53
CA ALA A 237 17.36 45.83 10.10
C ALA A 237 18.67 45.07 9.81
N PRO A 238 18.67 44.09 8.89
CA PRO A 238 19.90 43.43 8.48
C PRO A 238 20.79 44.39 7.69
N ARG A 239 22.09 44.08 7.62
CA ARG A 239 23.05 44.92 6.89
C ARG A 239 22.72 44.97 5.40
N GLY A 240 22.72 46.18 4.83
CA GLY A 240 22.41 46.41 3.42
C GLY A 240 20.91 46.40 3.10
N TRP A 241 20.05 46.37 4.12
CA TRP A 241 18.61 46.53 3.96
C TRP A 241 18.24 47.97 3.59
N THR A 242 17.26 48.12 2.72
CA THR A 242 16.69 49.41 2.31
C THR A 242 15.34 49.62 3.00
N PRO A 243 15.13 50.77 3.66
CA PRO A 243 13.86 51.07 4.31
C PRO A 243 12.68 51.05 3.33
N PRO A 244 11.55 50.40 3.68
CA PRO A 244 10.30 50.48 2.93
C PRO A 244 9.60 51.81 3.22
N SER A 245 8.44 52.02 2.60
CA SER A 245 7.58 53.16 2.93
C SER A 245 7.10 53.07 4.39
N ALA A 246 6.86 54.23 5.02
CA ALA A 246 6.33 54.30 6.39
C ALA A 246 5.04 53.49 6.58
N ASP A 247 4.22 53.43 5.52
CA ASP A 247 2.93 52.75 5.53
C ASP A 247 3.03 51.24 5.24
N ALA A 248 4.22 50.73 4.89
CA ALA A 248 4.44 49.33 4.53
C ALA A 248 4.38 48.38 5.72
N PHE A 249 4.81 48.84 6.89
CA PHE A 249 4.86 48.04 8.10
C PHE A 249 4.51 48.90 9.31
N SER A 250 3.52 48.46 10.09
CA SER A 250 3.16 49.10 11.35
C SER A 250 2.76 48.05 12.38
N VAL A 251 3.14 48.28 13.63
CA VAL A 251 2.69 47.49 14.78
C VAL A 251 1.96 48.43 15.71
N SER A 252 0.69 48.12 15.97
CA SER A 252 -0.16 48.83 16.91
C SER A 252 -0.67 47.87 17.99
N GLU A 253 -1.35 48.39 19.02
CA GLU A 253 -1.90 47.57 20.09
C GLU A 253 -2.99 46.59 19.59
N SER A 254 -3.76 46.96 18.56
CA SER A 254 -4.83 46.12 18.02
C SER A 254 -4.41 45.28 16.81
N ASP A 255 -3.57 45.85 15.94
CA ASP A 255 -3.32 45.30 14.61
C ASP A 255 -1.85 45.42 14.18
N VAL A 256 -1.41 44.49 13.34
CA VAL A 256 -0.10 44.50 12.67
C VAL A 256 -0.28 44.50 11.16
N LYS A 257 0.39 45.44 10.48
CA LYS A 257 0.41 45.54 9.02
C LYS A 257 1.72 45.01 8.46
N LEU A 258 1.64 44.07 7.52
CA LEU A 258 2.76 43.39 6.85
C LEU A 258 2.61 43.48 5.32
N ALA A 259 2.84 44.67 4.74
CA ALA A 259 2.78 44.82 3.30
C ALA A 259 3.99 44.16 2.62
N SER A 260 3.77 43.57 1.45
CA SER A 260 4.81 42.83 0.70
C SER A 260 6.08 43.63 0.39
N GLU A 261 6.00 44.96 0.31
CA GLU A 261 7.14 45.84 0.07
C GLU A 261 8.09 46.00 1.29
N ALA A 262 7.62 45.69 2.50
CA ALA A 262 8.45 45.65 3.71
C ALA A 262 9.14 44.30 3.94
N ARG A 263 9.00 43.34 3.01
CA ARG A 263 9.64 42.02 3.10
C ARG A 263 11.15 42.15 3.00
N VAL A 264 11.84 41.55 3.96
CA VAL A 264 13.29 41.38 3.97
C VAL A 264 13.65 40.15 3.15
N ASP A 265 14.64 40.27 2.27
CA ASP A 265 15.23 39.09 1.61
C ASP A 265 15.88 38.19 2.67
N MET A 266 15.42 36.94 2.72
CA MET A 266 15.89 35.94 3.69
C MET A 266 17.40 35.70 3.58
N GLU A 267 18.01 35.94 2.42
CA GLU A 267 19.45 35.82 2.25
C GLU A 267 20.21 36.98 2.93
N LEU A 268 19.69 38.21 2.88
CA LEU A 268 20.27 39.35 3.62
C LEU A 268 20.15 39.15 5.13
N LEU A 269 19.02 38.59 5.57
CA LEU A 269 18.82 38.23 6.96
C LEU A 269 19.79 37.14 7.41
N ALA A 270 19.95 36.08 6.61
CA ALA A 270 20.88 34.98 6.90
C ALA A 270 22.34 35.46 7.05
N ARG A 271 22.79 36.40 6.20
CA ARG A 271 24.14 37.00 6.30
C ARG A 271 24.36 37.79 7.58
N SER A 272 23.30 38.34 8.17
CA SER A 272 23.38 39.13 9.40
C SER A 272 23.23 38.26 10.66
N LEU A 273 22.41 37.20 10.58
CA LEU A 273 22.08 36.35 11.73
C LEU A 273 22.97 35.10 11.86
N THR A 274 23.43 34.52 10.76
CA THR A 274 24.18 33.24 10.75
C THR A 274 25.67 33.51 10.54
N PRO A 275 26.59 32.84 11.26
CA PRO A 275 26.35 31.82 12.30
C PRO A 275 26.23 32.37 13.74
N THR A 276 26.35 33.68 13.93
CA THR A 276 26.54 34.29 15.26
C THR A 276 25.31 34.20 16.17
N TYR A 277 24.13 34.53 15.66
CA TYR A 277 22.87 34.62 16.42
C TYR A 277 21.99 33.38 16.25
N SER A 278 22.19 32.63 15.16
CA SER A 278 21.63 31.31 14.95
C SER A 278 22.57 30.44 14.14
N ARG A 279 22.67 29.15 14.50
CA ARG A 279 23.47 28.17 13.74
C ARG A 279 22.82 27.82 12.41
N ILE A 280 21.49 27.72 12.37
CA ILE A 280 20.69 27.40 11.18
C ILE A 280 19.43 28.26 11.24
N LEU A 281 19.25 29.14 10.27
CA LEU A 281 18.05 29.94 10.13
C LEU A 281 16.98 29.16 9.35
N PRO A 282 15.80 28.85 9.94
CA PRO A 282 14.71 28.22 9.21
C PRO A 282 14.26 29.12 8.06
N ARG A 283 14.32 28.62 6.82
CA ARG A 283 13.89 29.35 5.61
C ARG A 283 12.45 29.05 5.20
N VAL A 284 11.95 27.90 5.65
CA VAL A 284 10.62 27.40 5.28
C VAL A 284 9.88 26.93 6.52
N ASP A 285 8.56 27.00 6.45
CA ASP A 285 7.66 26.53 7.48
C ASP A 285 7.36 25.02 7.37
N GLY A 286 6.48 24.51 8.24
CA GLY A 286 6.08 23.10 8.25
C GLY A 286 5.38 22.62 6.97
N TRP A 287 4.87 23.54 6.14
CA TRP A 287 4.27 23.26 4.83
C TRP A 287 5.23 23.45 3.66
N ASN A 288 6.51 23.71 3.96
CA ASN A 288 7.54 24.00 2.97
C ASN A 288 7.28 25.31 2.21
N ARG A 289 6.61 26.28 2.85
CA ARG A 289 6.44 27.64 2.32
C ARG A 289 7.54 28.55 2.88
N PRO A 290 8.03 29.54 2.11
CA PRO A 290 8.99 30.51 2.63
C PRO A 290 8.43 31.24 3.85
N ILE A 291 9.24 31.37 4.91
CA ILE A 291 8.92 32.25 6.03
C ILE A 291 9.28 33.68 5.62
N GLU A 292 8.33 34.59 5.79
CA GLU A 292 8.50 36.00 5.44
C GLU A 292 8.89 36.80 6.69
N VAL A 293 9.91 37.64 6.58
CA VAL A 293 10.37 38.52 7.66
C VAL A 293 10.21 39.97 7.21
N TYR A 294 9.79 40.81 8.13
CA TYR A 294 9.47 42.22 7.92
C TYR A 294 10.22 43.05 8.93
N VAL A 295 10.66 44.24 8.49
CA VAL A 295 11.27 45.24 9.35
C VAL A 295 10.60 46.58 9.04
N GLY A 296 10.23 47.33 10.08
CA GLY A 296 9.62 48.65 9.95
C GLY A 296 10.61 49.69 9.45
N GLU A 297 10.12 50.80 8.90
CA GLU A 297 10.91 51.87 8.26
C GLU A 297 12.19 52.24 9.02
N HIS A 298 12.09 52.46 10.33
CA HIS A 298 13.22 52.89 11.16
C HIS A 298 14.08 51.75 11.70
N GLY A 299 13.74 50.49 11.39
CA GLY A 299 14.46 49.32 11.89
C GLY A 299 14.24 49.03 13.37
N TYR A 300 13.26 49.65 14.02
CA TYR A 300 12.93 49.43 15.45
C TYR A 300 11.72 48.52 15.67
N SER A 301 11.21 47.93 14.60
CA SER A 301 10.13 46.97 14.66
C SER A 301 10.32 45.86 13.65
N TYR A 302 9.86 44.65 13.97
CA TYR A 302 9.97 43.49 13.11
C TYR A 302 8.70 42.62 13.21
N GLY A 303 8.45 41.89 12.14
CA GLY A 303 7.38 40.90 12.04
C GLY A 303 7.85 39.67 11.28
N ILE A 304 7.22 38.54 11.56
CA ILE A 304 7.45 37.25 10.90
C ILE A 304 6.09 36.71 10.52
N ARG A 305 5.93 36.26 9.26
CA ARG A 305 4.72 35.65 8.75
C ARG A 305 5.01 34.29 8.12
N SER A 306 4.14 33.31 8.41
CA SER A 306 3.97 32.10 7.61
C SER A 306 2.60 32.16 6.94
N LEU A 307 2.55 31.82 5.66
CA LEU A 307 1.33 31.85 4.84
C LEU A 307 0.43 30.61 5.02
N GLY A 308 0.62 29.87 6.12
CA GLY A 308 -0.12 28.65 6.38
C GLY A 308 0.00 27.58 5.29
N LYS A 309 -1.02 26.73 5.21
CA LYS A 309 -1.05 25.58 4.30
C LYS A 309 -1.28 25.98 2.83
N ASP A 310 -2.15 26.96 2.57
CA ASP A 310 -2.52 27.38 1.23
C ASP A 310 -1.39 28.18 0.55
N GLY A 311 -0.55 28.86 1.33
CA GLY A 311 0.55 29.67 0.84
C GLY A 311 0.09 30.99 0.24
N ALA A 312 -1.09 31.48 0.62
CA ALA A 312 -1.66 32.73 0.13
C ALA A 312 -1.90 33.68 1.31
N PRO A 313 -1.51 34.96 1.22
CA PRO A 313 -1.77 35.90 2.30
C PRO A 313 -3.28 36.17 2.42
N GLU A 314 -3.81 36.08 3.64
CA GLU A 314 -5.21 36.45 3.94
C GLU A 314 -5.42 37.98 3.83
N GLY A 315 -4.35 38.74 3.93
CA GLY A 315 -4.31 40.18 3.74
C GLY A 315 -2.98 40.77 4.17
N ASP A 316 -2.95 42.09 4.31
CA ASP A 316 -1.77 42.80 4.83
C ASP A 316 -1.96 43.27 6.27
N VAL A 317 -3.15 43.15 6.87
CA VAL A 317 -3.46 43.63 8.23
C VAL A 317 -4.01 42.47 9.05
N TYR A 318 -3.42 42.23 10.22
CA TYR A 318 -3.75 41.13 11.12
C TYR A 318 -4.08 41.65 12.50
N GLN A 319 -5.18 41.15 13.06
CA GLN A 319 -5.62 41.48 14.41
C GLN A 319 -5.17 40.40 15.39
N SER A 320 -5.05 40.73 16.68
CA SER A 320 -4.73 39.73 17.70
C SER A 320 -5.88 38.72 17.86
N ALA A 321 -5.69 37.50 17.33
CA ALA A 321 -6.71 36.44 17.38
C ALA A 321 -6.11 35.04 17.24
N THR A 322 -6.83 34.04 17.78
CA THR A 322 -6.51 32.64 17.53
C THR A 322 -7.14 32.15 16.23
N THR A 323 -6.39 31.37 15.45
CA THR A 323 -6.84 30.76 14.20
C THR A 323 -7.21 29.30 14.41
N THR A 324 -8.26 28.84 13.71
CA THR A 324 -8.76 27.45 13.78
C THR A 324 -8.54 26.67 12.48
N ASN A 325 -8.28 27.36 11.37
CA ASN A 325 -7.95 26.75 10.08
C ASN A 325 -6.42 26.67 9.89
N PHE A 326 -5.95 25.61 9.21
CA PHE A 326 -4.55 25.45 8.82
C PHE A 326 -4.15 26.32 7.63
N ASP A 327 -5.13 26.83 6.89
CA ASP A 327 -4.90 27.75 5.78
C ASP A 327 -4.67 29.20 6.29
N CYS A 328 -4.97 29.49 7.57
CA CYS A 328 -4.74 30.82 8.11
C CYS A 328 -3.25 31.15 8.27
N ASP A 329 -2.93 32.43 8.07
CA ASP A 329 -1.59 32.96 8.28
C ASP A 329 -1.21 32.92 9.77
N ILE A 330 0.07 32.72 10.04
CA ILE A 330 0.63 32.80 11.39
C ILE A 330 1.54 34.02 11.44
N VAL A 331 1.23 34.94 12.35
CA VAL A 331 1.91 36.23 12.47
C VAL A 331 2.50 36.41 13.85
N PHE A 332 3.79 36.71 13.88
CA PHE A 332 4.56 37.03 15.07
C PHE A 332 5.16 38.42 14.90
N ALA A 333 5.00 39.30 15.88
CA ALA A 333 5.57 40.64 15.84
C ALA A 333 5.91 41.09 17.26
N MET A 334 7.03 41.82 17.39
CA MET A 334 7.46 42.42 18.66
C MET A 334 7.42 41.46 19.86
N GLY A 335 8.03 40.28 19.68
CA GLY A 335 8.14 39.28 20.75
C GLY A 335 6.87 38.48 21.07
N ALA A 336 5.73 38.75 20.42
CA ALA A 336 4.46 38.06 20.67
C ALA A 336 3.79 37.55 19.39
N PHE A 337 2.90 36.55 19.54
CA PHE A 337 2.04 36.13 18.43
C PHE A 337 0.82 37.04 18.34
N VAL A 338 0.55 37.52 17.13
CA VAL A 338 -0.63 38.33 16.79
C VAL A 338 -1.72 37.41 16.28
N ALA A 339 -1.45 36.68 15.20
CA ALA A 339 -2.33 35.63 14.67
C ALA A 339 -1.66 34.27 14.89
N TYR A 340 -2.30 33.38 15.64
CA TYR A 340 -1.71 32.08 15.96
C TYR A 340 -2.73 30.97 16.18
N PRO A 341 -2.34 29.70 16.01
CA PRO A 341 -3.26 28.59 16.15
C PRO A 341 -3.78 28.41 17.57
N GLU A 342 -5.07 28.08 17.70
CA GLU A 342 -5.68 27.79 18.99
C GLU A 342 -4.95 26.63 19.72
N GLY A 343 -4.79 26.77 21.04
CA GLY A 343 -4.12 25.75 21.87
C GLY A 343 -2.59 25.85 21.92
N LEU A 344 -1.98 26.83 21.23
CA LEU A 344 -0.58 27.20 21.42
C LEU A 344 -0.50 28.43 22.33
N SER A 345 0.39 28.40 23.33
CA SER A 345 0.52 29.51 24.28
C SER A 345 1.15 30.74 23.62
N ASN A 346 0.52 31.90 23.77
CA ASN A 346 1.07 33.21 23.38
C ASN A 346 2.17 33.71 24.33
N ALA A 347 2.34 33.08 25.48
CA ALA A 347 3.34 33.51 26.46
C ALA A 347 4.78 33.25 25.94
N PRO A 348 5.71 34.22 26.07
CA PRO A 348 7.12 33.93 26.01
C PRO A 348 7.45 32.94 27.13
N ARG A 349 8.13 31.84 26.79
CA ARG A 349 8.69 30.93 27.80
C ARG A 349 10.01 31.46 28.27
#